data_AF-A0A7L5T187-F1
#
_entry.id   AF-A0A7L5T187-F1
#
_cell.length_a   1.000
_cell.length_b   1.000
_cell.length_c   1.000
_cell.angle_alpha   90.00
_cell.angle_beta   90.00
_cell.angle_gamma   90.00
#
_symmetry.space_group_name_H-M   'P 1'
#
loop_
_entity.id
_entity.type
_entity.pdbx_description
1 polymer ?
#
loop_
_entity_poly.entity_id
_entity_poly.type
_entity_poly.pdbx_seq_one_letter_code
_entity_poly.pdbx_strand_id
1 'polypeptide(L)'
;MNSPAPQTEAANEARRQSTEAMLERIQTALRHMRRDRIPITKAAVARHADVSRSFIYQNDRARVLIANAAESTARARSDDRAEQAAEAEQAWKDRALNAEAGLKTAYAEISAQRSQIGQLLARIRDFETDLPSEAHGRVVAENTTLKQKFRQLTSENRTLTDRLQAARSNARFADKRISELEMLLLDSGVVLDGHP
;
A
#
# COMPACT_ATOMS: atom_id res chain seq x y z
N MET A 1 55.80 -88.81 -4.77
CA MET A 1 55.36 -88.17 -3.51
C MET A 1 56.08 -86.83 -3.41
N ASN A 2 55.49 -85.63 -3.38
CA ASN A 2 54.13 -85.11 -3.55
C ASN A 2 54.31 -83.65 -4.01
N SER A 3 53.64 -83.23 -5.08
CA SER A 3 53.67 -81.83 -5.57
C SER A 3 52.83 -80.91 -4.67
N PRO A 4 53.32 -79.73 -4.23
CA PRO A 4 52.56 -78.77 -3.41
C PRO A 4 51.64 -77.80 -4.19
N ALA A 5 51.45 -78.01 -5.50
CA ALA A 5 50.68 -77.12 -6.37
C ALA A 5 49.19 -76.86 -5.97
N PRO A 6 48.39 -77.86 -5.53
CA PRO A 6 46.96 -77.61 -5.30
C PRO A 6 46.67 -76.78 -4.04
N GLN A 7 47.56 -76.81 -3.04
CA GLN A 7 47.40 -76.04 -1.80
C GLN A 7 47.75 -74.55 -1.99
N THR A 8 48.72 -74.25 -2.86
CA THR A 8 49.07 -72.87 -3.23
C THR A 8 48.03 -72.22 -4.13
N GLU A 9 47.41 -72.98 -5.03
CA GLU A 9 46.33 -72.48 -5.91
C GLU A 9 45.06 -72.17 -5.12
N ALA A 10 44.63 -73.07 -4.22
CA ALA A 10 43.46 -72.84 -3.36
C ALA A 10 43.64 -71.62 -2.43
N ALA A 11 44.85 -71.41 -1.89
CA ALA A 11 45.15 -70.25 -1.06
C ALA A 11 45.15 -68.92 -1.84
N ASN A 12 45.58 -68.93 -3.10
CA ASN A 12 45.54 -67.76 -3.96
C ASN A 12 44.11 -67.42 -4.39
N GLU A 13 43.28 -68.43 -4.65
CA GLU A 13 41.88 -68.24 -5.00
C GLU A 13 41.07 -67.69 -3.82
N ALA A 14 41.28 -68.22 -2.61
CA ALA A 14 40.65 -67.68 -1.39
C ALA A 14 41.04 -66.21 -1.14
N ARG A 15 42.29 -65.82 -1.43
CA ARG A 15 42.73 -64.41 -1.35
C ARG A 15 42.02 -63.54 -2.39
N ARG A 16 41.86 -64.01 -3.62
CA ARG A 16 41.14 -63.27 -4.67
C ARG A 16 39.69 -63.02 -4.28
N GLN A 17 38.97 -64.07 -3.86
CA GLN A 17 37.59 -63.96 -3.41
C GLN A 17 37.43 -62.99 -2.22
N SER A 18 38.37 -63.03 -1.27
CA SER A 18 38.40 -62.10 -0.13
C SER A 18 38.60 -60.64 -0.60
N THR A 19 39.51 -60.40 -1.54
CA THR A 19 39.74 -59.05 -2.09
C THR A 19 38.53 -58.54 -2.87
N GLU A 20 37.83 -59.39 -3.62
CA GLU A 20 36.62 -59.04 -4.36
C GLU A 20 35.47 -58.70 -3.41
N ALA A 21 35.26 -59.49 -2.37
CA ALA A 21 34.26 -59.19 -1.34
C ALA A 21 34.51 -57.84 -0.65
N MET A 22 35.79 -57.49 -0.38
CA MET A 22 36.13 -56.18 0.17
C MET A 22 35.85 -55.04 -0.81
N LEU A 23 36.07 -55.23 -2.12
CA LEU A 23 35.76 -54.22 -3.14
C LEU A 23 34.24 -54.02 -3.29
N GLU A 24 33.44 -55.08 -3.22
CA GLU A 24 31.97 -54.98 -3.24
C GLU A 24 31.40 -54.22 -2.03
N ARG A 25 31.97 -54.45 -0.85
CA ARG A 25 31.63 -53.67 0.36
C ARG A 25 31.96 -52.20 0.19
N ILE A 26 33.10 -51.87 -0.41
CA ILE A 26 33.47 -50.48 -0.74
C ILE A 26 32.47 -49.85 -1.72
N GLN A 27 32.10 -50.54 -2.80
CA GLN A 27 31.12 -50.02 -3.76
C GLN A 27 29.74 -49.78 -3.13
N THR A 28 29.32 -50.69 -2.25
CA THR A 28 28.06 -50.58 -1.50
C THR A 28 28.10 -49.40 -0.54
N ALA A 29 29.18 -49.25 0.23
CA ALA A 29 29.39 -48.11 1.11
C ALA A 29 29.42 -46.79 0.33
N LEU A 30 30.07 -46.73 -0.83
CA LEU A 30 30.09 -45.54 -1.69
C LEU A 30 28.69 -45.16 -2.19
N ARG A 31 27.84 -46.14 -2.54
CA ARG A 31 26.43 -45.90 -2.92
C ARG A 31 25.64 -45.28 -1.76
N HIS A 32 25.78 -45.82 -0.55
CA HIS A 32 25.14 -45.27 0.65
C HIS A 32 25.65 -43.87 0.98
N MET A 33 26.97 -43.68 1.00
CA MET A 33 27.57 -42.38 1.28
C MET A 33 27.15 -41.32 0.26
N ARG A 34 26.98 -41.68 -1.02
CA ARG A 34 26.46 -40.76 -2.04
C ARG A 34 24.99 -40.41 -1.78
N ARG A 35 24.15 -41.39 -1.45
CA ARG A 35 22.73 -41.19 -1.13
C ARG A 35 22.55 -40.29 0.09
N ASP A 36 23.33 -40.55 1.14
CA ASP A 36 23.26 -39.84 2.42
C ASP A 36 24.11 -38.55 2.42
N ARG A 37 24.65 -38.17 1.26
CA ARG A 37 25.51 -37.00 1.03
C ARG A 37 26.75 -36.92 1.94
N ILE A 38 27.21 -38.05 2.48
CA ILE A 38 28.39 -38.16 3.35
C ILE A 38 29.66 -37.87 2.52
N PRO A 39 30.62 -37.08 3.03
CA PRO A 39 31.89 -36.85 2.36
C PRO A 39 32.67 -38.14 2.08
N ILE A 40 32.95 -38.40 0.81
CA ILE A 40 33.73 -39.57 0.37
C ILE A 40 35.21 -39.29 0.61
N THR A 41 35.71 -39.77 1.75
CA THR A 41 37.13 -39.76 2.10
C THR A 41 37.59 -41.19 2.36
N LYS A 42 38.86 -41.51 2.09
CA LYS A 42 39.42 -42.86 2.33
C LYS A 42 39.14 -43.35 3.77
N ALA A 43 39.22 -42.45 4.75
CA ALA A 43 38.95 -42.74 6.16
C ALA A 43 37.47 -42.98 6.47
N ALA A 44 36.55 -42.28 5.81
CA ALA A 44 35.11 -42.51 5.97
C ALA A 44 34.69 -43.80 5.26
N VAL A 45 35.19 -44.04 4.05
CA VAL A 45 34.92 -45.27 3.29
C VAL A 45 35.40 -46.51 4.04
N ALA A 46 36.60 -46.49 4.64
CA ALA A 46 37.09 -47.59 5.49
C ALA A 46 36.13 -47.94 6.63
N ARG A 47 35.57 -46.91 7.29
CA ARG A 47 34.61 -47.09 8.39
C ARG A 47 33.25 -47.60 7.91
N HIS A 48 32.72 -47.06 6.81
CA HIS A 48 31.40 -47.41 6.30
C HIS A 48 31.37 -48.75 5.55
N ALA A 49 32.47 -49.14 4.91
CA ALA A 49 32.60 -50.46 4.27
C ALA A 49 33.06 -51.54 5.25
N ASP A 50 33.51 -51.15 6.46
CA ASP A 50 34.15 -52.01 7.46
C ASP A 50 35.30 -52.82 6.83
N VAL A 51 36.25 -52.06 6.25
CA VAL A 51 37.50 -52.55 5.66
C VAL A 51 38.68 -51.78 6.26
N SER A 52 39.85 -52.43 6.34
CA SER A 52 41.02 -51.78 6.90
C SER A 52 41.50 -50.62 6.02
N ARG A 53 41.99 -49.53 6.65
CA ARG A 53 42.62 -48.42 5.91
C ARG A 53 43.81 -48.90 5.08
N SER A 54 44.57 -49.86 5.61
CA SER A 54 45.72 -50.45 4.92
C SER A 54 45.34 -51.08 3.58
N PHE A 55 44.21 -51.80 3.54
CA PHE A 55 43.69 -52.39 2.30
C PHE A 55 43.40 -51.32 1.24
N ILE A 56 42.76 -50.21 1.63
CA ILE A 56 42.46 -49.09 0.71
C ILE A 56 43.73 -48.45 0.14
N TYR A 57 44.79 -48.32 0.94
CA TYR A 57 46.04 -47.74 0.46
C TYR A 57 46.84 -48.67 -0.44
N GLN A 58 46.81 -49.98 -0.17
CA GLN A 58 47.59 -50.99 -0.89
C GLN A 58 46.91 -51.48 -2.17
N ASN A 59 45.58 -51.38 -2.27
CA ASN A 59 44.83 -51.88 -3.42
C ASN A 59 44.47 -50.77 -4.41
N ASP A 60 45.03 -50.84 -5.61
CA ASP A 60 44.83 -49.83 -6.67
C ASP A 60 43.37 -49.73 -7.13
N ARG A 61 42.66 -50.86 -7.23
CA ARG A 61 41.25 -50.88 -7.62
C ARG A 61 40.39 -50.14 -6.58
N ALA A 62 40.66 -50.35 -5.30
CA ALA A 62 39.97 -49.61 -4.23
C ALA A 62 40.23 -48.10 -4.31
N ARG A 63 41.47 -47.68 -4.61
CA ARG A 63 41.83 -46.26 -4.77
C ARG A 63 41.07 -45.62 -5.95
N VAL A 64 41.01 -46.31 -7.09
CA VAL A 64 40.29 -45.84 -8.29
C VAL A 64 38.79 -45.70 -8.03
N LEU A 65 38.16 -46.70 -7.39
CA LEU A 65 36.73 -46.64 -7.07
C LEU A 65 36.37 -45.45 -6.18
N ILE A 66 37.19 -45.21 -5.14
CA ILE A 66 36.98 -44.08 -4.22
C ILE A 66 37.23 -42.75 -4.94
N ALA A 67 38.26 -42.66 -5.78
CA ALA A 67 38.57 -41.45 -6.54
C ALA A 67 37.42 -41.07 -7.49
N ASN A 68 36.92 -42.02 -8.29
CA ASN A 68 35.81 -41.80 -9.22
C ASN A 68 34.52 -41.40 -8.49
N ALA A 69 34.23 -42.05 -7.37
CA ALA A 69 33.05 -41.73 -6.56
C ALA A 69 33.16 -40.35 -5.89
N ALA A 70 34.35 -39.98 -5.40
CA ALA A 70 34.62 -38.66 -4.85
C ALA A 70 34.50 -37.57 -5.94
N GLU A 71 35.05 -37.81 -7.13
CA GLU A 71 34.99 -36.88 -8.25
C GLU A 71 33.56 -36.67 -8.76
N SER A 72 32.80 -37.75 -8.97
CA SER A 72 31.38 -37.64 -9.38
C SER A 72 30.53 -36.90 -8.35
N THR A 73 30.76 -37.11 -7.05
CA THR A 73 30.05 -36.36 -6.00
C THR A 73 30.50 -34.90 -5.93
N ALA A 74 31.78 -34.62 -6.20
CA ALA A 74 32.29 -33.26 -6.27
C ALA A 74 31.67 -32.48 -7.45
N ARG A 75 31.55 -33.12 -8.62
CA ARG A 75 30.88 -32.56 -9.80
C ARG A 75 29.40 -32.28 -9.54
N ALA A 76 28.66 -33.25 -9.01
CA ALA A 76 27.25 -33.03 -8.65
C ALA A 76 27.06 -31.84 -7.69
N ARG A 77 27.95 -31.70 -6.68
CA ARG A 77 27.91 -30.54 -5.77
C ARG A 77 28.31 -29.22 -6.43
N SER A 78 29.20 -29.23 -7.42
CA SER A 78 29.52 -28.00 -8.15
C SER A 78 28.36 -27.58 -9.03
N ASP A 79 27.68 -28.53 -9.66
CA ASP A 79 26.52 -28.27 -10.52
C ASP A 79 25.35 -27.73 -9.69
N ASP A 80 25.00 -28.38 -8.56
CA ASP A 80 23.98 -27.90 -7.62
C ASP A 80 24.28 -26.46 -7.14
N ARG A 81 25.56 -26.14 -6.89
CA ARG A 81 25.96 -24.78 -6.47
C ARG A 81 25.87 -23.79 -7.62
N ALA A 82 26.22 -24.18 -8.83
CA ALA A 82 26.10 -23.34 -10.01
C ALA A 82 24.63 -23.03 -10.32
N GLU A 83 23.75 -24.02 -10.18
CA GLU A 83 22.31 -23.85 -10.34
C GLU A 83 21.74 -22.91 -9.26
N GLN A 84 22.06 -23.13 -7.99
CA GLN A 84 21.66 -22.22 -6.90
C GLN A 84 22.18 -20.80 -7.10
N ALA A 85 23.42 -20.65 -7.59
CA ALA A 85 23.99 -19.34 -7.89
C ALA A 85 23.24 -18.67 -9.05
N ALA A 86 22.89 -19.43 -10.10
CA ALA A 86 22.12 -18.93 -11.23
C ALA A 86 20.69 -18.55 -10.83
N GLU A 87 20.02 -19.34 -9.98
CA GLU A 87 18.70 -19.01 -9.43
C GLU A 87 18.74 -17.75 -8.57
N ALA A 88 19.72 -17.64 -7.67
CA ALA A 88 19.97 -16.42 -6.92
C ALA A 88 20.26 -15.24 -7.86
N GLU A 89 20.95 -15.50 -8.98
CA GLU A 89 21.25 -14.54 -10.03
C GLU A 89 20.01 -14.14 -10.87
N GLN A 90 18.96 -14.95 -10.94
CA GLN A 90 17.70 -14.49 -11.52
C GLN A 90 16.91 -13.69 -10.49
N ALA A 91 16.84 -14.18 -9.26
CA ALA A 91 16.06 -13.56 -8.19
C ALA A 91 16.53 -12.14 -7.82
N TRP A 92 17.83 -11.82 -7.82
CA TRP A 92 18.30 -10.43 -7.64
C TRP A 92 18.02 -9.54 -8.86
N LYS A 93 18.12 -10.05 -10.10
CA LYS A 93 17.81 -9.30 -11.33
C LYS A 93 16.34 -8.91 -11.36
N ASP A 94 15.45 -9.85 -11.06
CA ASP A 94 14.01 -9.60 -10.97
C ASP A 94 13.70 -8.57 -9.88
N ARG A 95 14.34 -8.69 -8.71
CA ARG A 95 14.19 -7.69 -7.63
C ARG A 95 14.68 -6.31 -8.05
N ALA A 96 15.81 -6.22 -8.75
CA ALA A 96 16.35 -4.96 -9.24
C ALA A 96 15.41 -4.30 -10.26
N LEU A 97 14.89 -5.09 -11.22
CA LEU A 97 13.95 -4.62 -12.23
C LEU A 97 12.63 -4.16 -11.63
N ASN A 98 12.11 -4.91 -10.65
CA ASN A 98 10.90 -4.52 -9.90
C ASN A 98 11.12 -3.23 -9.10
N ALA A 99 12.29 -3.07 -8.47
CA ALA A 99 12.63 -1.85 -7.74
C ALA A 99 12.75 -0.64 -8.69
N GLU A 100 13.35 -0.81 -9.87
CA GLU A 100 13.43 0.24 -10.89
C GLU A 100 12.04 0.65 -11.41
N ALA A 101 11.17 -0.32 -11.68
CA ALA A 101 9.79 -0.06 -12.09
C ALA A 101 9.00 0.69 -11.00
N GLY A 102 9.17 0.29 -9.73
CA GLY A 102 8.59 0.99 -8.59
C GLY A 102 9.10 2.43 -8.46
N LEU A 103 10.41 2.63 -8.60
CA LEU A 103 11.03 3.96 -8.57
C LEU A 103 10.48 4.86 -9.68
N LYS A 104 10.40 4.37 -10.93
CA LYS A 104 9.85 5.12 -12.06
C LYS A 104 8.40 5.51 -11.84
N THR A 105 7.60 4.62 -11.26
CA THR A 105 6.19 4.87 -10.92
C THR A 105 6.08 5.97 -9.87
N ALA A 106 6.88 5.91 -8.81
CA ALA A 106 6.92 6.93 -7.77
C ALA A 106 7.34 8.30 -8.32
N TYR A 107 8.35 8.36 -9.20
CA TYR A 107 8.74 9.62 -9.86
C TYR A 107 7.64 10.20 -10.72
N ALA A 108 6.92 9.37 -11.48
CA ALA A 108 5.79 9.81 -12.29
C ALA A 108 4.67 10.38 -11.41
N GLU A 109 4.35 9.72 -10.30
CA GLU A 109 3.36 10.20 -9.34
C GLU A 109 3.77 11.53 -8.69
N ILE A 110 5.02 11.63 -8.21
CA ILE A 110 5.54 12.88 -7.63
C ILE A 110 5.47 14.02 -8.66
N SER A 111 5.79 13.76 -9.93
CA SER A 111 5.70 14.75 -11.00
C SER A 111 4.25 15.19 -11.26
N ALA A 112 3.31 14.25 -11.28
CA ALA A 112 1.89 14.53 -11.42
C ALA A 112 1.37 15.37 -10.24
N GLN A 113 1.71 14.99 -9.01
CA GLN A 113 1.35 15.72 -7.79
C GLN A 113 1.93 17.15 -7.79
N ARG A 114 3.20 17.33 -8.16
CA ARG A 114 3.81 18.67 -8.27
C ARG A 114 3.13 19.54 -9.31
N SER A 115 2.72 18.95 -10.43
CA SER A 115 1.97 19.66 -11.48
C SER A 115 0.60 20.09 -10.96
N GLN A 116 -0.12 19.22 -10.25
CA GLN A 116 -1.40 19.55 -9.63
C GLN A 116 -1.26 20.63 -8.56
N ILE A 117 -0.22 20.56 -7.71
CA ILE A 117 0.08 21.60 -6.72
C ILE A 117 0.34 22.94 -7.42
N GLY A 118 1.10 22.96 -8.50
CA GLY A 118 1.33 24.17 -9.30
C GLY A 118 0.04 24.78 -9.84
N GLN A 119 -0.87 23.95 -10.36
CA GLN A 119 -2.19 24.40 -10.82
C GLN A 119 -3.06 24.95 -9.68
N LEU A 120 -3.06 24.29 -8.53
CA LEU A 120 -3.82 24.75 -7.36
C LEU A 120 -3.27 26.07 -6.82
N LEU A 121 -1.95 26.23 -6.76
CA LEU A 121 -1.32 27.47 -6.33
C LEU A 121 -1.59 28.62 -7.30
N ALA A 122 -1.59 28.36 -8.61
CA ALA A 122 -1.98 29.35 -9.61
C ALA A 122 -3.42 29.82 -9.37
N ARG A 123 -4.35 28.87 -9.17
CA ARG A 123 -5.76 29.18 -8.89
C ARG A 123 -5.96 29.97 -7.59
N ILE A 124 -5.21 29.66 -6.54
CA ILE A 124 -5.25 30.43 -5.28
C ILE A 124 -4.78 31.86 -5.54
N ARG A 125 -3.66 32.03 -6.25
CA ARG A 125 -3.17 33.37 -6.62
C ARG A 125 -4.19 34.14 -7.45
N ASP A 126 -4.85 33.50 -8.41
CA ASP A 126 -5.90 34.14 -9.21
C ASP A 126 -7.04 34.64 -8.31
N PHE A 127 -7.50 33.81 -7.35
CA PHE A 127 -8.52 34.22 -6.38
C PHE A 127 -8.06 35.35 -5.43
N GLU A 128 -6.80 35.34 -4.99
CA GLU A 128 -6.25 36.42 -4.17
C GLU A 128 -6.12 37.73 -4.95
N THR A 129 -5.85 37.65 -6.26
CA THR A 129 -5.76 38.82 -7.15
C THR A 129 -7.13 39.39 -7.46
N ASP A 130 -8.11 38.51 -7.75
CA ASP A 130 -9.49 38.90 -8.08
C ASP A 130 -10.27 39.39 -6.85
N LEU A 131 -9.85 39.01 -5.63
CA LEU A 131 -10.42 39.49 -4.38
C LEU A 131 -9.40 40.32 -3.60
N PRO A 132 -9.10 41.56 -4.02
CA PRO A 132 -8.15 42.40 -3.31
C PRO A 132 -8.60 42.57 -1.85
N SER A 133 -7.66 42.54 -0.91
CA SER A 133 -7.93 42.66 0.53
C SER A 133 -8.84 43.85 0.87
N GLU A 134 -8.71 44.95 0.12
CA GLU A 134 -9.57 46.13 0.22
C GLU A 134 -11.02 45.89 -0.21
N ALA A 135 -11.27 45.01 -1.18
CA ALA A 135 -12.63 44.67 -1.61
C ALA A 135 -13.40 43.93 -0.54
N HIS A 136 -12.77 43.04 0.23
CA HIS A 136 -13.42 42.39 1.37
C HIS A 136 -13.84 43.42 2.42
N GLY A 137 -12.94 44.33 2.81
CA GLY A 137 -13.23 45.41 3.75
C GLY A 137 -14.34 46.35 3.25
N ARG A 138 -14.32 46.70 1.96
CA ARG A 138 -15.34 47.53 1.32
C ARG A 138 -16.71 46.87 1.31
N VAL A 139 -16.80 45.60 0.92
CA VAL A 139 -18.06 44.84 0.90
C VAL A 139 -18.63 44.71 2.32
N VAL A 140 -17.79 44.47 3.32
CA VAL A 140 -18.23 44.43 4.72
C VAL A 140 -18.79 45.80 5.16
N ALA A 141 -18.08 46.90 4.87
CA ALA A 141 -18.52 48.25 5.21
C ALA A 141 -19.81 48.67 4.48
N GLU A 142 -19.95 48.30 3.21
CA GLU A 142 -21.18 48.49 2.44
C GLU A 142 -22.32 47.67 3.04
N ASN A 143 -22.07 46.41 3.42
CA ASN A 143 -23.08 45.54 4.03
C ASN A 143 -23.57 46.07 5.39
N THR A 144 -22.68 46.59 6.23
CA THR A 144 -23.08 47.20 7.51
C THR A 144 -23.89 48.48 7.29
N THR A 145 -23.48 49.31 6.34
CA THR A 145 -24.22 50.53 5.95
C THR A 145 -25.61 50.18 5.41
N LEU A 146 -25.73 49.19 4.53
CA LEU A 146 -27.01 48.72 3.99
C LEU A 146 -27.92 48.15 5.08
N LYS A 147 -27.37 47.36 6.01
CA LYS A 147 -28.14 46.86 7.17
C LYS A 147 -28.65 47.99 8.05
N GLN A 148 -27.84 49.03 8.27
CA GLN A 148 -28.27 50.21 9.04
C GLN A 148 -29.38 50.98 8.32
N LYS A 149 -29.22 51.25 7.02
CA LYS A 149 -30.25 51.89 6.19
C LYS A 149 -31.54 51.08 6.17
N PHE A 150 -31.46 49.76 6.04
CA PHE A 150 -32.62 48.88 6.06
C PHE A 150 -33.38 48.94 7.39
N ARG A 151 -32.67 48.91 8.53
CA ARG A 151 -33.28 49.07 9.86
C ARG A 151 -33.95 50.44 10.01
N GLN A 152 -33.29 51.50 9.55
CA GLN A 152 -33.84 52.85 9.58
C GLN A 152 -35.14 52.93 8.76
N LEU A 153 -35.11 52.51 7.49
CA LEU A 153 -36.28 52.51 6.62
C LEU A 153 -37.43 51.66 7.18
N THR A 154 -37.10 50.53 7.82
CA THR A 154 -38.11 49.69 8.49
C THR A 154 -38.78 50.43 9.65
N SER A 155 -38.01 51.16 10.46
CA SER A 155 -38.54 51.98 11.55
C SER A 155 -39.40 53.13 11.03
N GLU A 156 -38.91 53.86 10.03
CA GLU A 156 -39.64 54.98 9.43
C GLU A 156 -40.95 54.51 8.80
N ASN A 157 -40.94 53.37 8.10
CA ASN A 157 -42.14 52.80 7.51
C ASN A 157 -43.19 52.43 8.57
N ARG A 158 -42.78 51.86 9.71
CA ARG A 158 -43.67 51.61 10.85
C ARG A 158 -44.26 52.90 11.39
N THR A 159 -43.44 53.91 11.65
CA THR A 159 -43.91 55.22 12.14
C THR A 159 -44.91 55.87 11.17
N LEU A 160 -44.65 55.82 9.87
CA LEU A 160 -45.58 56.35 8.86
C LEU A 160 -46.89 55.56 8.81
N THR A 161 -46.82 54.24 8.96
CA THR A 161 -48.01 53.38 9.03
C THR A 161 -48.87 53.72 10.25
N ASP A 162 -48.25 53.89 11.43
CA ASP A 162 -48.94 54.26 12.66
C ASP A 162 -49.60 55.64 12.53
N ARG A 163 -48.89 56.62 11.96
CA ARG A 163 -49.44 57.97 11.69
C ARG A 163 -50.61 57.95 10.72
N LEU A 164 -50.52 57.15 9.66
CA LEU A 164 -51.59 56.99 8.68
C LEU A 164 -52.82 56.33 9.31
N GLN A 165 -52.61 55.33 10.18
CA GLN A 165 -53.70 54.72 10.94
C GLN A 165 -54.36 55.73 11.88
N ALA A 166 -53.59 56.53 12.62
CA ALA A 166 -54.11 57.57 13.50
C ALA A 166 -54.87 58.68 12.73
N ALA A 167 -54.36 59.11 11.59
CA ALA A 167 -55.04 60.08 10.73
C ALA A 167 -56.38 59.54 10.22
N ARG A 168 -56.41 58.26 9.79
CA ARG A 168 -57.65 57.58 9.38
C ARG A 168 -58.66 57.43 10.51
N SER A 169 -58.22 57.09 11.72
CA SER A 169 -59.13 57.02 12.87
C SER A 169 -59.69 58.39 13.25
N ASN A 170 -58.86 59.44 13.20
CA ASN A 170 -59.29 60.81 13.46
C ASN A 170 -60.30 61.30 12.42
N ALA A 171 -60.08 61.01 11.14
CA ALA A 171 -61.02 61.33 10.07
C ALA A 171 -62.38 60.64 10.29
N ARG A 172 -62.38 59.32 10.56
CA ARG A 172 -63.61 58.58 10.87
C ARG A 172 -64.33 59.11 12.11
N PHE A 173 -63.59 59.54 13.13
CA PHE A 173 -64.17 60.15 14.32
C PHE A 173 -64.83 61.50 14.01
N ALA A 174 -64.15 62.35 13.22
CA ALA A 174 -64.70 63.62 12.77
C ALA A 174 -65.96 63.41 11.92
N ASP A 175 -65.95 62.47 10.97
CA ASP A 175 -67.11 62.14 10.12
C ASP A 175 -68.31 61.71 10.98
N LYS A 176 -68.10 60.80 11.95
CA LYS A 176 -69.17 60.37 12.86
C LYS A 176 -69.76 61.54 13.64
N ARG A 177 -68.91 62.42 14.16
CA ARG A 177 -69.33 63.59 14.93
C ARG A 177 -70.06 64.62 14.07
N ILE A 178 -69.66 64.79 12.81
CA ILE A 178 -70.38 65.61 11.84
C ILE A 178 -71.77 65.03 11.60
N SER A 179 -71.89 63.73 11.32
CA SER A 179 -73.20 63.09 11.14
C SER A 179 -74.09 63.17 12.39
N GLU A 180 -73.53 63.02 13.59
CA GLU A 180 -74.27 63.22 14.84
C GLU A 180 -74.80 64.65 14.97
N LEU A 181 -73.99 65.65 14.60
CA LEU A 181 -74.40 67.06 14.59
C LEU A 181 -75.44 67.36 13.50
N GLU A 182 -75.29 66.80 12.30
CA GLU A 182 -76.25 66.92 11.21
C GLU A 182 -77.61 66.33 11.61
N MET A 183 -77.63 65.18 12.29
CA MET A 183 -78.86 64.58 12.83
C MET A 183 -79.53 65.48 13.87
N LEU A 184 -78.77 66.08 14.80
CA LEU A 184 -79.33 67.03 15.78
C LEU A 184 -79.91 68.29 15.11
N LEU A 185 -79.27 68.79 14.05
CA LEU A 185 -79.78 69.92 13.27
C LEU A 185 -81.04 69.55 12.48
N LEU A 186 -81.12 68.34 11.94
CA LEU A 186 -82.33 67.84 11.27
C LEU A 186 -83.49 67.64 12.26
N ASP A 187 -83.23 67.06 13.43
CA ASP A 187 -84.25 66.86 14.47
C ASP A 187 -84.77 68.20 15.02
N SER A 188 -83.88 69.17 15.27
CA SER A 188 -84.28 70.53 15.67
C SER A 188 -84.94 71.34 14.53
N GLY A 189 -84.61 71.07 13.27
CA GLY A 189 -85.28 71.64 12.10
C GLY A 189 -86.68 71.04 11.86
N VAL A 190 -86.86 69.75 12.10
CA VAL A 190 -88.18 69.06 12.05
C VAL A 190 -89.12 69.57 13.13
N VAL A 191 -88.60 70.05 14.26
CA VAL A 191 -89.41 70.73 15.30
C VAL A 191 -89.88 72.12 14.85
N LEU A 192 -89.21 72.77 13.89
CA LEU A 192 -89.63 74.08 13.35
C LEU A 192 -90.65 73.96 12.20
N ASP A 193 -90.69 72.86 11.47
CA ASP A 193 -91.67 72.61 10.38
C ASP A 193 -92.90 71.80 10.84
N GLY A 194 -93.01 71.48 12.14
CA GLY A 194 -93.98 70.54 12.69
C GLY A 194 -94.82 71.05 13.88
N HIS A 195 -95.42 72.25 13.80
CA HIS A 195 -96.63 72.61 14.55
C HIS A 195 -97.34 73.83 13.92
N PRO A 196 -98.68 73.89 14.05
CA PRO A 196 -99.70 73.86 12.98
C PRO A 196 -99.80 75.09 12.05
#